data_AF-A0A8D8MCW8-F1
#
_entry.id   AF-A0A8D8MCW8-F1
#
_cell.length_a   1.000
_cell.length_b   1.000
_cell.length_c   1.000
_cell.angle_alpha   90.00
_cell.angle_beta   90.00
_cell.angle_gamma   90.00
#
_symmetry.space_group_name_H-M   'P 1'
#
loop_
_entity.id
_entity.type
_entity.pdbx_description
1 polymer ?
#
loop_
_entity_poly.entity_id
_entity_poly.type
_entity_poly.pdbx_seq_one_letter_code
_entity_poly.pdbx_strand_id
1 'polypeptide(L)'
;MCMKSVDLDMRKGILEEKATGKSQNSQDVTCSYCLEHLSMDTELILAHCKKCSNMPRADSSHLYVCFKCKYHQYNSDRMKRHIRTHTGEKPFKCHFCAHSATSKSNLKTHVMVKHQ
;
A
#
# COMPACT_ATOMS: atom_id res chain seq x y z
N MET A 1 -9.90 67.40 6.90
CA MET A 1 -8.54 67.93 7.07
C MET A 1 -7.59 66.75 7.24
N CYS A 2 -6.51 66.70 6.44
CA CYS A 2 -5.28 65.87 6.52
C CYS A 2 -5.44 64.35 6.80
N MET A 3 -5.13 63.40 5.92
CA MET A 3 -3.90 63.15 5.13
C MET A 3 -2.59 63.40 5.88
N LYS A 4 -1.93 62.33 6.34
CA LYS A 4 -0.50 62.07 6.14
C LYS A 4 -0.24 60.57 5.99
N SER A 5 0.18 60.19 4.79
CA SER A 5 0.84 58.92 4.46
C SER A 5 2.29 58.93 4.95
N VAL A 6 2.82 57.74 5.25
CA VAL A 6 4.15 57.32 4.78
C VAL A 6 4.10 55.81 4.58
N ASP A 7 4.05 55.41 3.31
CA ASP A 7 4.36 54.07 2.82
C ASP A 7 5.88 53.82 2.91
N LEU A 8 6.27 52.59 3.23
CA LEU A 8 7.46 51.96 2.63
C LEU A 8 7.37 50.42 2.69
N ASP A 9 7.18 49.85 1.49
CA ASP A 9 7.70 48.59 0.92
C ASP A 9 7.69 47.27 1.72
N MET A 10 6.94 46.25 1.27
CA MET A 10 7.24 45.34 0.15
C MET A 10 8.01 44.09 0.61
N ARG A 11 7.28 42.98 0.74
CA ARG A 11 7.51 41.78 -0.09
C ARG A 11 6.38 40.76 0.07
N LYS A 12 5.72 40.50 -1.06
CA LYS A 12 4.83 39.37 -1.29
C LYS A 12 5.58 38.05 -1.10
N GLY A 13 4.91 37.10 -0.47
CA GLY A 13 5.26 35.68 -0.45
C GLY A 13 3.99 34.85 -0.34
N ILE A 14 3.20 34.83 -1.42
CA ILE A 14 2.21 33.77 -1.67
C ILE A 14 3.02 32.51 -1.93
N LEU A 15 2.68 31.38 -1.30
CA LEU A 15 2.42 30.09 -1.94
C LEU A 15 2.26 28.95 -0.89
N GLU A 16 1.06 28.39 -0.90
CA GLU A 16 0.74 26.97 -0.66
C GLU A 16 0.66 26.43 0.78
N GLU A 17 -0.47 26.69 1.45
CA GLU A 17 -1.07 25.64 2.28
C GLU A 17 -1.70 24.60 1.35
N LYS A 18 -0.89 23.62 0.94
CA LYS A 18 -1.36 22.45 0.20
C LYS A 18 -2.36 21.72 1.07
N ALA A 19 -3.60 21.69 0.60
CA ALA A 19 -4.65 20.81 1.06
C ALA A 19 -4.07 19.41 1.30
N THR A 20 -3.94 19.01 2.56
CA THR A 20 -3.73 17.61 2.94
C THR A 20 -5.00 16.89 2.52
N GLY A 21 -4.95 16.29 1.33
CA GLY A 21 -6.07 15.67 0.66
C GLY A 21 -6.77 14.69 1.59
N LYS A 22 -8.00 15.03 2.00
CA LYS A 22 -8.97 14.06 2.47
C LYS A 22 -9.29 13.15 1.28
N SER A 23 -8.62 12.01 1.17
CA SER A 23 -9.09 10.90 0.34
C SER A 23 -10.22 10.21 1.10
N GLN A 24 -11.46 10.58 0.79
CA GLN A 24 -12.64 9.79 1.15
C GLN A 24 -12.76 8.63 0.14
N ASN A 25 -11.85 7.66 0.16
CA ASN A 25 -11.97 6.44 -0.63
C ASN A 25 -12.16 5.23 0.30
N SER A 26 -13.23 4.47 0.10
CA SER A 26 -13.59 3.28 0.89
C SER A 26 -12.69 2.07 0.66
N GLN A 27 -11.52 2.28 0.02
CA GLN A 27 -10.57 1.26 -0.42
C GLN A 27 -9.18 1.41 0.22
N ASP A 28 -9.07 2.18 1.28
CA ASP A 28 -7.82 2.36 2.02
C ASP A 28 -7.72 1.37 3.19
N VAL A 29 -6.49 0.97 3.53
CA VAL A 29 -6.15 0.12 4.66
C VAL A 29 -5.28 0.89 5.63
N THR A 30 -5.59 0.79 6.92
CA THR A 30 -4.80 1.42 7.98
C THR A 30 -3.77 0.45 8.52
N CYS A 31 -2.53 0.91 8.67
CA CYS A 31 -1.47 0.13 9.31
C CYS A 31 -1.75 -0.02 10.81
N SER A 32 -1.85 -1.26 11.30
CA SER A 32 -2.10 -1.52 12.73
C SER A 32 -0.94 -1.15 13.67
N TYR A 33 0.21 -0.72 13.14
CA TYR A 33 1.40 -0.37 13.94
C TYR A 33 1.72 1.13 13.94
N CYS A 34 1.52 1.84 12.83
CA CYS A 34 1.82 3.28 12.74
C CYS A 34 0.60 4.15 12.41
N LEU A 35 -0.56 3.52 12.18
CA LEU A 35 -1.82 4.18 11.83
C LEU A 35 -1.81 4.93 10.50
N GLU A 36 -0.76 4.78 9.71
CA GLU A 36 -0.69 5.30 8.34
C GLU A 36 -1.80 4.69 7.47
N HIS A 37 -2.42 5.50 6.62
CA HIS A 37 -3.40 5.07 5.64
C HIS A 37 -2.71 4.78 4.30
N LEU A 38 -2.95 3.59 3.76
CA LEU A 38 -2.40 3.15 2.49
C LEU A 38 -3.53 2.72 1.56
N SER A 39 -3.37 2.91 0.26
CA SER A 39 -4.27 2.29 -0.71
C SER A 39 -4.16 0.77 -0.64
N MET A 40 -5.25 0.06 -0.97
CA MET A 40 -5.29 -1.40 -1.00
C MET A 40 -4.58 -2.00 -2.23
N ASP A 41 -3.30 -1.63 -2.41
CA ASP A 41 -2.40 -2.08 -3.48
C ASP A 41 -1.28 -2.96 -2.92
N THR A 42 -1.00 -4.09 -3.59
CA THR A 42 -0.04 -5.08 -3.09
C THR A 42 1.39 -4.55 -3.00
N GLU A 43 1.85 -3.73 -3.94
CA GLU A 43 3.23 -3.20 -3.93
C GLU A 43 3.39 -2.16 -2.82
N LEU A 44 2.41 -1.27 -2.67
CA LEU A 44 2.43 -0.22 -1.63
C LEU A 44 2.38 -0.82 -0.23
N ILE A 45 1.48 -1.79 -0.01
CA ILE A 45 1.40 -2.53 1.26
C ILE A 45 2.73 -3.27 1.53
N LEU A 46 3.31 -3.96 0.54
CA LEU A 46 4.56 -4.69 0.73
C LEU A 46 5.73 -3.73 1.04
N ALA A 47 5.83 -2.61 0.33
CA ALA A 47 6.84 -1.60 0.57
C ALA A 47 6.75 -1.04 2.00
N HIS A 48 5.54 -0.79 2.48
CA HIS A 48 5.31 -0.36 3.86
C HIS A 48 5.70 -1.44 4.86
N CYS A 49 5.33 -2.70 4.64
CA CYS A 49 5.76 -3.83 5.49
C CYS A 49 7.29 -3.91 5.63
N LYS A 50 8.05 -3.53 4.60
CA LYS A 50 9.52 -3.52 4.66
C LYS A 50 10.13 -2.32 5.38
N LYS A 51 9.39 -1.22 5.58
CA LYS A 51 9.96 0.07 6.02
C LYS A 51 9.30 0.67 7.26
N CYS A 52 8.13 0.19 7.67
CA CYS A 52 7.46 0.69 8.87
C CYS A 52 8.37 0.55 10.09
N SER A 53 8.63 1.69 10.75
CA SER A 53 9.48 1.80 11.94
C SER A 53 8.85 1.19 13.19
N ASN A 54 7.51 1.17 13.26
CA ASN A 54 6.75 0.62 14.39
C ASN A 54 6.49 -0.90 14.25
N MET A 55 7.02 -1.54 13.21
CA MET A 55 6.76 -2.94 12.95
C MET A 55 7.72 -3.84 13.75
N PRO A 56 7.22 -4.80 14.54
CA PRO A 56 8.04 -5.67 15.36
C PRO A 56 8.77 -6.71 14.50
N ARG A 57 10.03 -6.43 14.17
CA ARG A 57 10.91 -7.39 13.48
C ARG A 57 11.68 -8.15 14.55
N ALA A 58 11.26 -9.39 14.79
CA ALA A 58 11.81 -10.20 15.88
C ALA A 58 13.31 -10.50 15.70
N ASP A 59 13.76 -10.68 14.45
CA ASP A 59 15.12 -11.08 14.11
C ASP A 59 15.34 -11.03 12.57
N SER A 60 16.51 -11.50 12.11
CA SER A 60 16.85 -11.68 10.70
C SER A 60 16.02 -12.75 9.98
N SER A 61 15.27 -13.58 10.70
CA SER A 61 14.40 -14.64 10.16
C SER A 61 12.98 -14.15 9.86
N HIS A 62 12.55 -13.00 10.40
CA HIS A 62 11.20 -12.46 10.22
C HIS A 62 11.20 -11.07 9.58
N LEU A 63 11.93 -10.95 8.46
CA LEU A 63 12.12 -9.69 7.73
C LEU A 63 10.82 -9.06 7.20
N TYR A 64 9.75 -9.84 7.06
CA TYR A 64 8.46 -9.39 6.56
C TYR A 64 7.37 -9.71 7.56
N VAL A 65 6.73 -8.68 8.11
CA VAL A 65 5.52 -8.81 8.94
C VAL A 65 4.37 -8.09 8.26
N CYS A 66 3.24 -8.76 8.09
CA CYS A 66 2.03 -8.17 7.56
C CYS A 66 1.42 -7.26 8.63
N PHE A 67 1.28 -5.97 8.32
CA PHE A 67 0.66 -5.03 9.26
C PHE A 67 -0.82 -5.27 9.49
N LYS A 68 -1.53 -5.95 8.58
CA LYS A 68 -2.97 -6.17 8.68
C LYS A 68 -3.37 -7.37 9.55
N CYS A 69 -2.55 -8.43 9.58
CA CYS A 69 -2.93 -9.68 10.28
C CYS A 69 -1.77 -10.39 11.00
N LYS A 70 -0.64 -9.70 11.23
CA LYS A 70 0.54 -10.21 11.95
C LYS A 70 1.24 -11.44 11.35
N TYR A 71 0.78 -11.95 10.21
CA TYR A 71 1.46 -12.99 9.45
C TYR A 71 2.91 -12.56 9.15
N HIS A 72 3.88 -13.47 9.32
CA HIS A 72 5.29 -13.17 9.11
C HIS A 72 5.96 -14.22 8.21
N GLN A 73 6.96 -13.79 7.45
CA GLN A 73 7.79 -14.63 6.57
C GLN A 73 9.21 -14.04 6.45
N TYR A 74 10.16 -14.85 6.02
CA TYR A 74 11.51 -14.41 5.66
C TYR A 74 11.63 -13.96 4.19
N ASN A 75 10.65 -14.29 3.34
CA ASN A 75 10.71 -14.09 1.89
C ASN A 75 9.67 -13.06 1.40
N SER A 76 10.10 -12.08 0.61
CA SER A 76 9.23 -11.04 0.03
C SER A 76 8.15 -11.58 -0.90
N ASP A 77 8.43 -12.59 -1.73
CA ASP A 77 7.46 -13.16 -2.67
C ASP A 77 6.35 -13.90 -1.94
N ARG A 78 6.70 -14.59 -0.85
CA ARG A 78 5.73 -15.22 0.05
C ARG A 78 4.85 -14.16 0.71
N MET A 79 5.45 -13.08 1.22
CA MET A 79 4.71 -11.96 1.79
C MET A 79 3.83 -11.25 0.74
N LYS A 80 4.34 -11.02 -0.46
CA LYS A 80 3.60 -10.42 -1.58
C LYS A 80 2.36 -11.23 -1.93
N ARG A 81 2.50 -12.56 -2.04
CA ARG A 81 1.37 -13.47 -2.26
C ARG A 81 0.38 -13.44 -1.10
N HIS A 82 0.87 -13.37 0.14
CA HIS A 82 0.01 -13.20 1.31
C HIS A 82 -0.78 -11.89 1.24
N ILE A 83 -0.15 -10.76 0.89
CA ILE A 83 -0.83 -9.47 0.78
C ILE A 83 -2.00 -9.51 -0.22
N ARG A 84 -1.88 -10.29 -1.30
CA ARG A 84 -2.99 -10.49 -2.26
C ARG A 84 -4.25 -11.12 -1.65
N THR A 85 -4.16 -11.80 -0.49
CA THR A 85 -5.36 -12.26 0.22
C THR A 85 -6.14 -11.13 0.86
N HIS A 86 -5.48 -9.99 1.11
CA HIS A 86 -6.12 -8.78 1.63
C HIS A 86 -6.66 -7.90 0.51
N THR A 87 -5.92 -7.76 -0.58
CA THR A 87 -6.30 -6.89 -1.72
C THR A 87 -7.24 -7.58 -2.70
N GLY A 88 -7.26 -8.91 -2.72
CA GLY A 88 -8.02 -9.70 -3.69
C GLY A 88 -7.40 -9.76 -5.09
N GLU A 89 -6.22 -9.16 -5.30
CA GLU A 89 -5.53 -9.18 -6.58
C GLU A 89 -5.21 -10.60 -7.08
N LYS A 90 -5.62 -10.89 -8.32
CA LYS A 90 -5.37 -12.16 -9.00
C LYS A 90 -4.70 -11.93 -10.35
N PRO A 91 -3.39 -11.64 -10.37
CA PRO A 91 -2.69 -11.22 -11.59
C PRO A 91 -2.50 -12.34 -12.61
N PHE A 92 -2.69 -13.61 -12.24
CA PHE A 92 -2.45 -14.75 -13.13
C PHE A 92 -3.76 -15.24 -13.74
N LYS A 93 -4.03 -14.83 -14.97
CA LYS A 93 -5.25 -15.19 -15.71
C LYS A 93 -5.08 -16.52 -16.44
N CYS A 94 -6.13 -17.35 -16.43
CA CYS A 94 -6.22 -18.52 -17.30
C CYS A 94 -6.45 -18.08 -18.74
N HIS A 95 -5.83 -18.75 -19.69
CA HIS A 95 -6.04 -18.47 -21.12
C HIS A 95 -7.27 -19.18 -21.68
N PHE A 96 -7.78 -20.22 -20.99
CA PHE A 96 -8.92 -21.02 -21.43
C PHE A 96 -10.27 -20.57 -20.84
N CYS A 97 -10.26 -19.86 -19.71
CA CYS A 97 -11.48 -19.39 -19.06
C CYS A 97 -11.25 -18.10 -18.25
N ALA A 98 -12.31 -17.54 -17.66
CA ALA A 98 -12.25 -16.32 -16.84
C ALA A 98 -11.57 -16.49 -15.47
N HIS A 99 -11.09 -17.70 -15.13
CA HIS A 99 -10.43 -17.94 -13.85
C HIS A 99 -9.13 -17.13 -13.74
N SER A 100 -8.90 -16.56 -12.54
CA SER A 100 -7.66 -15.88 -12.21
C SER A 100 -7.16 -16.35 -10.84
N ALA A 101 -5.84 -16.49 -10.71
CA ALA A 101 -5.17 -16.98 -9.52
C ALA A 101 -4.25 -15.94 -8.90
N THR A 102 -3.98 -16.09 -7.60
CA THR A 102 -3.06 -15.24 -6.83
C THR A 102 -1.58 -15.63 -7.00
N SER A 103 -1.29 -16.82 -7.56
CA SER A 103 0.05 -17.32 -7.82
C SER A 103 0.14 -18.18 -9.09
N LYS A 104 1.33 -18.24 -9.71
CA LYS A 104 1.62 -19.07 -10.90
C LYS A 104 1.34 -20.56 -10.67
N SER A 105 1.74 -21.09 -9.52
CA SER A 105 1.55 -22.50 -9.18
C SER A 105 0.07 -22.87 -9.14
N ASN A 106 -0.77 -22.01 -8.53
CA ASN A 106 -2.21 -22.24 -8.49
C ASN A 106 -2.83 -22.21 -9.90
N LEU A 107 -2.39 -21.29 -10.76
CA LEU A 107 -2.84 -21.26 -12.15
C LEU A 107 -2.44 -22.54 -12.91
N LYS A 108 -1.20 -23.01 -12.73
CA LYS A 108 -0.71 -24.24 -13.36
C LYS A 108 -1.56 -25.44 -12.98
N THR A 109 -1.85 -25.60 -11.68
CA THR A 109 -2.72 -26.67 -11.19
C THR A 109 -4.14 -26.53 -11.74
N HIS A 110 -4.70 -25.31 -11.80
CA HIS A 110 -6.01 -25.07 -12.38
C HIS A 110 -6.06 -25.52 -13.84
N VAL A 111 -5.09 -25.12 -14.67
CA VAL A 111 -5.02 -25.51 -16.08
C VAL A 111 -4.92 -27.03 -16.22
N MET A 112 -4.05 -27.67 -15.44
CA MET A 112 -3.86 -29.13 -15.46
C MET A 112 -5.13 -29.89 -15.06
N VAL A 113 -5.92 -29.42 -14.11
CA VAL A 113 -7.09 -30.17 -13.62
C VAL A 113 -8.36 -29.82 -14.40
N LYS A 114 -8.45 -28.64 -15.00
CA LYS A 114 -9.70 -28.12 -15.62
C LYS A 114 -9.64 -28.00 -17.14
N HIS A 115 -8.45 -28.02 -17.74
CA HIS A 115 -8.23 -27.79 -19.16
C HIS A 115 -7.19 -28.75 -19.76
N GLN A 116 -7.01 -29.93 -19.14
CA GLN A 116 -6.17 -31.00 -19.63
C GLN A 116 -6.99 -32.01 -20.42
#